data_AF-A0A5C7MI08-F1
#
_entry.id   AF-A0A5C7MI08-F1
#
_cell.length_a   1.000
_cell.length_b   1.000
_cell.length_c   1.000
_cell.angle_alpha   90.00
_cell.angle_beta   90.00
_cell.angle_gamma   90.00
#
_symmetry.space_group_name_H-M   'P 1'
#
loop_
_entity.id
_entity.type
_entity.pdbx_description
1 polymer ?
#
loop_
_entity_poly.entity_id
_entity_poly.type
_entity_poly.pdbx_seq_one_letter_code
_entity_poly.pdbx_strand_id
1 'polypeptide(L)'
;MTDWQQDQVNRVGEAIKALRGERSTQWISDVTDELGQRVSRSTITDIEIGRRKYVALHEISLIAAALGTTPAVLLTYGRVPDGDVEVLPNRRVDAHTALDWWGGTPISRFTAAAQGLPSDNPAVAELVNLSRERDKVRVMLAPAFIGGMGDIDPAVESMLREKLSGVVRRIRELGGMVRDG
;
A
#
# COMPACT_ATOMS: atom_id res chain seq x y z
N MET A 1 29.33 2.51 -1.48
CA MET A 1 27.94 3.00 -1.66
C MET A 1 27.11 1.75 -1.84
N THR A 2 26.20 1.44 -0.91
CA THR A 2 25.23 0.37 -1.10
C THR A 2 24.46 0.65 -2.38
N ASP A 3 24.29 -0.35 -3.25
CA ASP A 3 23.43 -0.24 -4.43
C ASP A 3 21.98 -0.33 -3.94
N TRP A 4 21.53 0.74 -3.27
CA TRP A 4 20.21 0.82 -2.64
C TRP A 4 19.09 0.41 -3.61
N GLN A 5 19.23 0.82 -4.88
CA GLN A 5 18.33 0.45 -5.95
C GLN A 5 18.31 -1.06 -6.17
N GLN A 6 19.48 -1.71 -6.28
CA GLN A 6 19.56 -3.16 -6.40
C GLN A 6 19.03 -3.88 -5.16
N ASP A 7 19.27 -3.37 -3.96
CA ASP A 7 18.76 -3.97 -2.72
C ASP A 7 17.22 -3.98 -2.67
N GLN A 8 16.55 -2.95 -3.23
CA GLN A 8 15.10 -2.95 -3.40
C GLN A 8 14.64 -4.05 -4.37
N VAL A 9 15.30 -4.18 -5.52
CA VAL A 9 14.95 -5.22 -6.51
C VAL A 9 15.17 -6.62 -5.96
N ASN A 10 16.29 -6.84 -5.28
CA ASN A 10 16.62 -8.12 -4.66
C ASN A 10 15.56 -8.52 -3.63
N ARG A 11 15.12 -7.57 -2.78
CA ARG A 11 14.05 -7.82 -1.81
C ARG A 11 12.73 -8.21 -2.49
N VAL A 12 12.36 -7.53 -3.57
CA VAL A 12 11.18 -7.91 -4.35
C VAL A 12 11.35 -9.31 -4.95
N GLY A 13 12.53 -9.64 -5.50
CA GLY A 13 12.84 -10.97 -6.02
C GLY A 13 12.75 -12.08 -4.97
N GLU A 14 13.30 -11.83 -3.78
CA GLU A 14 13.18 -12.71 -2.61
C GLU A 14 11.71 -12.93 -2.22
N ALA A 15 10.93 -11.85 -2.18
CA ALA A 15 9.50 -11.89 -1.87
C ALA A 15 8.72 -12.73 -2.89
N ILE A 16 8.95 -12.51 -4.19
CA ILE A 16 8.31 -13.27 -5.27
C ILE A 16 8.61 -14.75 -5.14
N LYS A 17 9.90 -15.09 -5.01
CA LYS A 17 10.34 -16.48 -4.91
C LYS A 17 9.74 -17.19 -3.69
N ALA A 18 9.70 -16.50 -2.56
CA ALA A 18 9.15 -17.08 -1.33
C ALA A 18 7.62 -17.22 -1.38
N LEU A 19 6.89 -16.19 -1.85
CA LEU A 19 5.43 -16.17 -1.87
C LEU A 19 4.83 -17.09 -2.94
N ARG A 20 5.52 -17.32 -4.07
CA ARG A 20 5.06 -18.30 -5.07
C ARG A 20 5.24 -19.74 -4.60
N GLY A 21 6.17 -19.99 -3.66
CA GLY A 21 6.52 -21.32 -3.19
C GLY A 21 6.92 -22.24 -4.34
N GLU A 22 6.30 -23.41 -4.39
CA GLU A 22 6.54 -24.42 -5.44
C GLU A 22 5.95 -24.05 -6.81
N ARG A 23 5.10 -23.02 -6.89
CA ARG A 23 4.51 -22.59 -8.17
C ARG A 23 5.59 -22.00 -9.06
N SER A 24 5.54 -22.30 -10.36
CA SER A 24 6.53 -21.83 -11.33
C SER A 24 6.42 -20.32 -11.58
N THR A 25 7.47 -19.71 -12.13
CA THR A 25 7.37 -18.33 -12.64
C THR A 25 6.40 -18.20 -13.82
N GLN A 26 6.13 -19.31 -14.53
CA GLN A 26 5.10 -19.37 -15.56
C GLN A 26 3.70 -19.15 -14.96
N TRP A 27 3.41 -19.73 -13.79
CA TRP A 27 2.12 -19.55 -13.13
C TRP A 27 1.82 -18.07 -12.84
N ILE A 28 2.80 -17.30 -12.32
CA ILE A 28 2.62 -15.85 -12.13
C ILE A 28 2.39 -15.17 -13.49
N SER A 29 3.17 -15.51 -14.51
CA SER A 29 3.00 -14.93 -15.85
C SER A 29 1.59 -15.16 -16.40
N ASP A 30 1.01 -16.34 -16.18
CA ASP A 30 -0.33 -16.67 -16.65
C ASP A 30 -1.40 -15.92 -15.86
N VAL A 31 -1.31 -15.86 -14.52
CA VAL A 31 -2.23 -15.08 -13.68
C VAL A 31 -2.20 -13.59 -14.06
N THR A 32 -1.02 -13.02 -14.34
CA THR A 32 -0.96 -11.63 -14.78
C THR A 32 -1.59 -11.40 -16.17
N ASP A 33 -1.53 -12.39 -17.06
CA ASP A 33 -2.23 -12.34 -18.35
C ASP A 33 -3.76 -12.35 -18.16
N GLU A 34 -4.25 -13.17 -17.24
CA GLU A 34 -5.67 -13.21 -16.86
C GLU A 34 -6.16 -11.89 -16.24
N LEU A 35 -5.27 -11.12 -15.59
CA LEU A 35 -5.53 -9.76 -15.10
C LEU A 35 -5.54 -8.69 -16.21
N GLY A 36 -5.26 -9.08 -17.46
CA GLY A 36 -5.31 -8.22 -18.63
C GLY A 36 -3.96 -7.63 -19.07
N GLN A 37 -2.85 -7.94 -18.37
CA GLN A 37 -1.51 -7.50 -18.75
C GLN A 37 -0.46 -8.51 -18.29
N ARG A 38 0.10 -9.28 -19.24
CA ARG A 38 1.14 -10.27 -18.95
C ARG A 38 2.45 -9.63 -18.48
N VAL A 39 2.96 -10.09 -17.34
CA VAL A 39 4.38 -9.96 -16.96
C VAL A 39 5.08 -11.24 -17.39
N SER A 40 6.05 -11.14 -18.31
CA SER A 40 6.66 -12.33 -18.90
C SER A 40 7.38 -13.21 -17.86
N ARG A 41 7.36 -14.53 -18.06
CA ARG A 41 8.14 -15.50 -17.25
C ARG A 41 9.60 -15.09 -17.10
N SER A 42 10.25 -14.65 -18.18
CA SER A 42 11.65 -14.20 -18.16
C SER A 42 11.85 -12.96 -17.29
N THR A 43 10.93 -11.99 -17.37
CA THR A 43 10.93 -10.82 -16.49
C THR A 43 10.91 -11.24 -15.02
N ILE A 44 10.01 -12.14 -14.65
CA ILE A 44 9.84 -12.59 -13.28
C ILE A 44 11.10 -13.31 -12.79
N THR A 45 11.64 -14.22 -13.60
CA THR A 45 12.90 -14.90 -13.29
C THR A 45 14.07 -13.92 -13.14
N ASP A 46 14.17 -12.90 -13.99
CA ASP A 46 15.24 -11.90 -13.90
C ASP A 46 15.13 -11.01 -12.66
N ILE A 47 13.92 -10.78 -12.14
CA ILE A 47 13.69 -10.11 -10.85
C ILE A 47 14.14 -11.04 -9.71
N GLU A 48 13.71 -12.31 -9.71
CA GLU A 48 14.05 -13.28 -8.65
C GLU A 48 15.55 -13.48 -8.45
N ILE A 49 16.33 -13.44 -9.52
CA ILE A 49 17.79 -13.65 -9.46
C ILE A 49 18.58 -12.33 -9.38
N GLY A 50 17.90 -11.18 -9.28
CA GLY A 50 18.55 -9.87 -9.21
C GLY A 50 19.27 -9.44 -10.49
N ARG A 51 18.94 -10.03 -11.65
CA ARG A 51 19.53 -9.62 -12.95
C ARG A 51 19.03 -8.23 -13.35
N ARG A 52 17.77 -7.92 -13.01
CA ARG A 52 17.19 -6.59 -13.28
C ARG A 52 17.70 -5.53 -12.31
N LYS A 53 17.77 -4.30 -12.83
CA LYS A 53 18.11 -3.08 -12.07
C LYS A 53 16.88 -2.31 -11.60
N TYR A 54 15.69 -2.64 -12.09
CA TYR A 54 14.44 -2.01 -11.70
C TYR A 54 13.28 -2.99 -11.86
N VAL A 55 12.18 -2.71 -11.17
CA VAL A 55 10.86 -3.33 -11.38
C VAL A 55 9.92 -2.22 -11.80
N ALA A 56 9.23 -2.39 -12.93
CA ALA A 56 8.28 -1.37 -13.38
C ALA A 56 7.05 -1.32 -12.45
N LEU A 57 6.43 -0.15 -12.33
CA LEU A 57 5.26 0.05 -11.45
C LEU A 57 4.11 -0.91 -11.77
N HIS A 58 3.83 -1.15 -13.05
CA HIS A 58 2.78 -2.11 -13.43
C HIS A 58 3.16 -3.56 -13.08
N GLU A 59 4.44 -3.93 -13.21
CA GLU A 59 4.92 -5.28 -12.87
C GLU A 59 4.73 -5.57 -11.39
N ILE A 60 5.13 -4.64 -10.50
CA ILE A 60 4.98 -4.86 -9.05
C ILE A 60 3.50 -4.93 -8.63
N SER A 61 2.62 -4.13 -9.23
CA SER A 61 1.18 -4.19 -8.97
C SER A 61 0.57 -5.53 -9.41
N LEU A 62 0.86 -5.98 -10.63
CA LEU A 62 0.34 -7.23 -11.19
C LEU A 62 0.88 -8.45 -10.44
N ILE A 63 2.19 -8.47 -10.13
CA ILE A 63 2.82 -9.54 -9.37
C ILE A 63 2.26 -9.61 -7.95
N ALA A 64 2.11 -8.47 -7.26
CA ALA A 64 1.51 -8.44 -5.92
C ALA A 64 0.08 -9.00 -5.93
N ALA A 65 -0.74 -8.58 -6.91
CA ALA A 65 -2.09 -9.11 -7.09
C ALA A 65 -2.09 -10.62 -7.36
N ALA A 66 -1.23 -11.10 -8.26
CA ALA A 66 -1.09 -12.53 -8.56
C ALA A 66 -0.67 -13.36 -7.34
N LEU A 67 0.14 -12.79 -6.45
CA LEU A 67 0.59 -13.41 -5.20
C LEU A 67 -0.40 -13.22 -4.04
N GLY A 68 -1.53 -12.55 -4.24
CA GLY A 68 -2.51 -12.30 -3.18
C GLY A 68 -2.01 -11.37 -2.07
N THR A 69 -1.14 -10.42 -2.40
CA THR A 69 -0.54 -9.47 -1.45
C THR A 69 -0.57 -8.04 -1.99
N THR A 70 0.09 -7.10 -1.30
CA THR A 70 0.21 -5.70 -1.74
C THR A 70 1.62 -5.38 -2.22
N PRO A 71 1.80 -4.37 -3.10
CA PRO A 71 3.13 -3.90 -3.48
C PRO A 71 4.00 -3.51 -2.28
N ALA A 72 3.40 -2.90 -1.25
CA ALA A 72 4.09 -2.52 -0.02
C ALA A 72 4.70 -3.74 0.69
N VAL A 73 3.98 -4.87 0.75
CA VAL A 73 4.50 -6.11 1.35
C VAL A 73 5.69 -6.67 0.58
N LEU A 74 5.69 -6.60 -0.75
CA LEU A 74 6.86 -7.03 -1.55
C LEU A 74 8.10 -6.17 -1.24
N LEU A 75 7.90 -4.88 -1.01
CA LEU A 75 8.96 -3.90 -0.71
C LEU A 75 9.48 -3.98 0.73
N THR A 76 8.72 -4.59 1.65
CA THR A 76 9.08 -4.76 3.07
C THR A 76 9.20 -6.23 3.49
N TYR A 77 9.29 -7.14 2.52
CA TYR A 77 9.22 -8.59 2.76
C TYR A 77 10.28 -9.07 3.78
N GLY A 78 9.84 -9.90 4.72
CA GLY A 78 10.71 -10.48 5.75
C GLY A 78 11.30 -9.47 6.75
N ARG A 79 10.73 -8.26 6.85
CA ARG A 79 11.16 -7.23 7.80
C ARG A 79 10.06 -6.72 8.73
N VAL A 80 8.79 -6.84 8.35
CA VAL A 80 7.67 -6.41 9.21
C VAL A 80 7.62 -7.21 10.53
N PRO A 81 7.34 -6.58 11.69
CA PRO A 81 7.13 -5.13 11.87
C PRO A 81 8.42 -4.34 12.09
N ASP A 82 9.36 -4.84 12.89
CA ASP A 82 10.43 -4.01 13.47
C ASP A 82 11.77 -4.05 12.71
N GLY A 83 11.87 -4.87 11.66
CA GLY A 83 13.09 -4.99 10.87
C GLY A 83 13.37 -3.73 10.06
N ASP A 84 14.63 -3.30 10.02
CA ASP A 84 15.02 -2.12 9.28
C ASP A 84 14.84 -2.26 7.76
N VAL A 85 14.27 -1.22 7.15
CA VAL A 85 14.17 -1.03 5.70
C VAL A 85 14.74 0.34 5.34
N GLU A 86 15.63 0.35 4.35
CA GLU A 86 16.15 1.58 3.76
C GLU A 86 15.16 2.10 2.72
N VAL A 87 14.35 3.10 3.09
CA VAL A 87 13.27 3.66 2.25
C VAL A 87 13.76 4.69 1.24
N LEU A 88 14.90 5.30 1.53
CA LEU A 88 15.66 6.21 0.66
C LEU A 88 17.15 5.98 0.95
N PRO A 89 18.07 6.33 0.02
CA PRO A 89 19.51 6.14 0.25
C PRO A 89 19.99 6.73 1.59
N ASN A 90 20.61 5.88 2.42
CA ASN A 90 21.09 6.14 3.77
C ASN A 90 20.00 6.54 4.79
N ARG A 91 18.72 6.25 4.52
CA ARG A 91 17.59 6.58 5.39
C ARG A 91 16.78 5.33 5.69
N ARG A 92 16.90 4.88 6.94
CA ARG A 92 16.25 3.66 7.44
C ARG A 92 15.11 3.99 8.38
N VAL A 93 14.07 3.17 8.30
CA VAL A 93 12.92 3.12 9.22
C VAL A 93 12.60 1.64 9.49
N ASP A 94 11.82 1.37 10.52
CA ASP A 94 11.24 0.04 10.70
C ASP A 94 10.30 -0.31 9.53
N ALA A 95 10.14 -1.60 9.26
CA ALA A 95 9.36 -2.07 8.13
C ALA A 95 7.87 -1.73 8.23
N HIS A 96 7.33 -1.57 9.43
CA HIS A 96 5.95 -1.09 9.61
C HIS A 96 5.82 0.36 9.12
N THR A 97 6.72 1.26 9.51
CA THR A 97 6.80 2.63 8.99
C THR A 97 7.01 2.65 7.47
N ALA A 98 7.86 1.78 6.92
CA ALA A 98 8.06 1.67 5.48
C ALA A 98 6.78 1.22 4.74
N LEU A 99 6.07 0.24 5.28
CA LEU A 99 4.78 -0.25 4.76
C LEU A 99 3.75 0.88 4.73
N ASP A 100 3.64 1.61 5.83
CA ASP A 100 2.75 2.75 5.99
C ASP A 100 3.07 3.88 5.01
N TRP A 101 4.36 4.15 4.78
CA TRP A 101 4.80 5.15 3.81
C TRP A 101 4.38 4.82 2.38
N TRP A 102 4.58 3.57 1.94
CA TRP A 102 4.05 3.09 0.66
C TRP A 102 2.51 3.09 0.62
N GLY A 103 1.86 2.93 1.77
CA GLY A 103 0.41 3.02 1.96
C GLY A 103 -0.13 4.46 2.04
N GLY A 104 0.71 5.49 1.91
CA GLY A 104 0.30 6.89 1.90
C GLY A 104 0.30 7.58 3.27
N THR A 105 0.88 6.98 4.30
CA THR A 105 1.13 7.64 5.59
C THR A 105 2.50 8.35 5.53
N PRO A 106 2.60 9.66 5.75
CA PRO A 106 3.90 10.33 5.73
C PRO A 106 4.87 9.78 6.79
N ILE A 107 6.17 9.76 6.48
CA ILE A 107 7.20 9.49 7.48
C ILE A 107 7.17 10.62 8.49
N SER A 108 7.11 10.29 9.79
CA SER A 108 7.13 11.30 10.84
C SER A 108 8.35 12.23 10.70
N ARG A 109 8.08 13.54 10.64
CA ARG A 109 9.10 14.61 10.55
C ARG A 109 10.09 14.64 11.72
N PHE A 110 9.77 13.90 12.79
CA PHE A 110 10.61 13.79 13.99
C PHE A 110 11.57 12.60 13.93
N THR A 111 11.62 11.86 12.81
CA THR A 111 12.55 10.76 12.59
C THR A 111 13.82 11.22 11.86
N ALA A 112 14.93 10.52 12.08
CA ALA A 112 16.18 10.76 11.34
C ALA A 112 15.99 10.58 9.83
N ALA A 113 15.13 9.64 9.41
CA ALA A 113 14.81 9.40 8.02
C ALA A 113 14.16 10.61 7.32
N ALA A 114 13.49 11.50 8.05
CA ALA A 114 12.88 12.72 7.50
C ALA A 114 13.81 13.94 7.46
N GLN A 115 15.01 13.87 8.04
CA GLN A 115 15.89 15.03 8.18
C GLN A 115 16.26 15.64 6.81
N GLY A 116 15.95 16.92 6.60
CA GLY A 116 16.25 17.63 5.35
C GLY A 116 15.30 17.30 4.18
N LEU A 117 14.27 16.48 4.39
CA LEU A 117 13.15 16.39 3.45
C LEU A 117 12.25 17.63 3.57
N PRO A 118 11.56 18.04 2.50
CA PRO A 118 10.54 19.08 2.60
C PRO A 118 9.40 18.64 3.53
N SER A 119 8.67 19.62 4.07
CA SER A 119 7.43 19.34 4.80
C SER A 119 6.39 18.70 3.87
N ASP A 120 5.59 17.78 4.42
CA ASP A 120 4.47 17.19 3.70
C ASP A 120 3.53 18.27 3.16
N ASN A 121 2.94 18.00 1.99
CA ASN A 121 1.89 18.87 1.47
C ASN A 121 0.64 18.73 2.37
N PRO A 122 0.23 19.79 3.08
CA PRO A 122 -0.83 19.69 4.10
C PRO A 122 -2.18 19.32 3.49
N ALA A 123 -2.50 19.81 2.29
CA ALA A 123 -3.75 19.49 1.61
C ALA A 123 -3.82 18.00 1.20
N VAL A 124 -2.71 17.45 0.73
CA VAL A 124 -2.62 16.02 0.36
C VAL A 124 -2.69 15.13 1.60
N ALA A 125 -1.97 15.49 2.68
CA ALA A 125 -2.01 14.75 3.94
C ALA A 125 -3.42 14.76 4.56
N GLU A 126 -4.09 15.92 4.55
CA GLU A 126 -5.48 16.05 5.00
C GLU A 126 -6.41 15.18 4.15
N LEU A 127 -6.27 15.21 2.82
CA LEU A 127 -7.08 14.41 1.90
C LEU A 127 -6.95 12.90 2.15
N VAL A 128 -5.73 12.38 2.35
CA VAL A 128 -5.51 10.96 2.68
C VAL A 128 -6.13 10.58 4.03
N ASN A 129 -5.97 11.43 5.04
CA ASN A 129 -6.56 11.21 6.36
C ASN A 129 -8.09 11.19 6.31
N LEU A 130 -8.69 12.15 5.61
CA LEU A 130 -10.14 12.21 5.39
C LEU A 130 -10.65 11.01 4.59
N SER A 131 -9.89 10.51 3.61
CA SER A 131 -10.26 9.29 2.88
C SER A 131 -10.35 8.09 3.83
N ARG A 132 -9.37 7.92 4.72
CA ARG A 132 -9.37 6.83 5.72
C ARG A 132 -10.49 7.00 6.74
N GLU A 133 -10.75 8.24 7.18
CA GLU A 133 -11.86 8.55 8.09
C GLU A 133 -13.21 8.28 7.44
N ARG A 134 -13.39 8.68 6.18
CA ARG A 134 -14.59 8.41 5.38
C ARG A 134 -14.87 6.91 5.35
N ASP A 135 -13.88 6.10 5.02
CA ASP A 135 -14.06 4.65 4.91
C ASP A 135 -14.39 4.02 6.27
N LYS A 136 -13.74 4.46 7.36
CA LYS A 136 -14.10 4.03 8.73
C LYS A 136 -15.56 4.35 9.07
N VAL A 137 -16.01 5.58 8.81
CA VAL A 137 -17.39 6.00 9.09
C VAL A 137 -18.38 5.23 8.21
N ARG A 138 -18.06 4.97 6.94
CA ARG A 138 -18.89 4.16 6.05
C ARG A 138 -19.04 2.72 6.53
N VAL A 139 -17.96 2.11 7.02
CA VAL A 139 -18.01 0.77 7.62
C VAL A 139 -18.88 0.77 8.88
N MET A 140 -18.76 1.78 9.75
CA MET A 140 -19.61 1.92 10.93
C MET A 140 -21.09 2.11 10.56
N LEU A 141 -21.38 2.75 9.42
CA LEU A 141 -22.73 2.95 8.87
C LEU A 141 -23.26 1.78 8.04
N ALA A 142 -22.51 0.69 7.86
CA ALA A 142 -22.95 -0.50 7.14
C ALA A 142 -23.53 -1.52 8.15
N PRO A 143 -24.84 -1.47 8.48
CA PRO A 143 -25.45 -2.33 9.52
C PRO A 143 -25.43 -3.83 9.22
N ALA A 144 -24.90 -4.28 8.08
CA ALA A 144 -24.91 -5.68 7.69
C ALA A 144 -23.55 -6.07 7.11
N PHE A 145 -22.82 -7.00 7.74
CA PHE A 145 -21.99 -8.00 7.03
C PHE A 145 -21.38 -9.09 7.94
N ILE A 146 -21.53 -9.04 9.26
CA ILE A 146 -21.14 -10.15 10.15
C ILE A 146 -22.34 -10.44 11.06
N GLY A 147 -22.95 -11.61 10.89
CA GLY A 147 -24.29 -11.93 11.36
C GLY A 147 -24.51 -11.70 12.85
N GLY A 148 -25.29 -10.67 13.19
CA GLY A 148 -26.02 -10.59 14.46
C GLY A 148 -25.66 -9.46 15.43
N MET A 149 -25.10 -8.32 15.00
CA MET A 149 -25.10 -7.11 15.84
C MET A 149 -26.35 -6.27 15.56
N GLY A 150 -27.07 -5.92 16.63
CA GLY A 150 -28.36 -5.25 16.61
C GLY A 150 -28.35 -3.85 15.99
N ASP A 151 -29.54 -3.31 15.79
CA ASP A 151 -29.77 -1.98 15.21
C ASP A 151 -28.86 -0.93 15.86
N ILE A 152 -28.19 -0.13 15.02
CA ILE A 152 -27.43 1.04 15.47
C ILE A 152 -28.43 2.00 16.13
N ASP A 153 -28.09 2.53 17.30
CA ASP A 153 -28.87 3.57 17.94
C ASP A 153 -29.13 4.73 16.94
N PRO A 154 -30.38 5.15 16.69
CA PRO A 154 -30.70 6.20 15.72
C PRO A 154 -29.94 7.51 15.93
N ALA A 155 -29.60 7.86 17.18
CA ALA A 155 -28.79 9.03 17.48
C ALA A 155 -27.34 8.86 17.02
N VAL A 156 -26.76 7.66 17.23
CA VAL A 156 -25.41 7.32 16.73
C VAL A 156 -25.41 7.29 15.21
N GLU A 157 -26.44 6.74 14.58
CA GLU A 157 -26.59 6.73 13.13
C GLU A 157 -26.63 8.16 12.58
N SER A 158 -27.45 9.05 13.16
CA SER A 158 -27.53 10.46 12.76
C SER A 158 -26.18 11.15 12.87
N MET A 159 -25.46 10.96 13.99
CA MET A 159 -24.13 11.52 14.21
C MET A 159 -23.13 11.03 13.17
N LEU A 160 -23.13 9.73 12.84
CA LEU A 160 -22.24 9.16 11.83
C LEU A 160 -22.57 9.69 10.42
N ARG A 161 -23.85 9.88 10.08
CA ARG A 161 -24.28 10.47 8.81
C ARG A 161 -23.86 11.94 8.68
N GLU A 162 -24.01 12.71 9.75
CA GLU A 162 -23.53 14.10 9.80
C GLU A 162 -22.01 14.15 9.62
N LYS A 163 -21.28 13.31 10.37
CA LYS A 163 -19.83 13.19 10.26
C LYS A 163 -19.40 12.82 8.83
N LEU A 164 -20.04 11.81 8.22
CA LEU A 164 -19.76 11.41 6.84
C LEU A 164 -19.97 12.56 5.86
N SER A 165 -21.06 13.31 6.03
CA SER A 165 -21.39 14.47 5.19
C SER A 165 -20.33 15.56 5.33
N GLY A 166 -19.88 15.84 6.56
CA GLY A 166 -18.78 16.78 6.83
C GLY A 166 -17.47 16.38 6.16
N VAL A 167 -17.08 15.10 6.30
CA VAL A 167 -15.87 14.54 5.66
C VAL A 167 -15.96 14.62 4.14
N VAL A 168 -17.08 14.22 3.53
CA VAL A 168 -17.27 14.26 2.06
C VAL A 168 -17.19 15.68 1.53
N ARG A 169 -17.81 16.65 2.21
CA ARG A 169 -17.71 18.07 1.86
C ARG A 169 -16.25 18.53 1.89
N ARG A 170 -15.51 18.22 2.97
CA ARG A 170 -14.11 18.63 3.11
C ARG A 170 -13.21 18.00 2.06
N ILE A 171 -13.42 16.73 1.72
CA ILE A 171 -12.70 16.05 0.63
C ILE A 171 -12.91 16.80 -0.69
N ARG A 172 -14.16 17.20 -1.00
CA ARG A 172 -14.48 17.95 -2.23
C ARG A 172 -13.83 19.34 -2.25
N GLU A 173 -13.82 20.06 -1.11
CA GLU A 173 -13.14 21.35 -0.97
C GLU A 173 -11.63 21.27 -1.24
N LEU A 174 -11.00 20.15 -0.87
CA LEU A 174 -9.59 19.86 -1.13
C LEU A 174 -9.32 19.35 -2.57
N GLY A 175 -10.34 19.28 -3.43
CA GLY A 175 -10.23 18.78 -4.80
C GLY A 175 -10.26 17.24 -4.91
N GLY A 176 -10.60 16.54 -3.84
CA GLY A 176 -10.74 15.09 -3.83
C GLY A 176 -11.98 14.61 -4.58
N MET A 177 -11.85 13.48 -5.29
CA MET A 177 -12.96 12.87 -6.01
C MET A 177 -13.80 11.97 -5.08
N VAL A 178 -15.08 12.27 -4.96
CA VAL A 178 -16.06 11.42 -4.26
C VAL A 178 -17.16 11.07 -5.26
N ARG A 179 -17.28 9.77 -5.59
CA ARG A 179 -18.41 9.27 -6.38
C ARG A 179 -19.70 9.43 -5.56
N ASP A 180 -20.72 9.99 -6.19
CA ASP A 180 -22.09 9.87 -5.67
C ASP A 180 -22.47 8.39 -5.76
N GLY A 181 -22.87 7.83 -4.62
CA GLY A 181 -23.25 6.42 -4.49
C GLY A 181 -24.64 6.13 -5.00
#